data_AF-A0A6C0HXJ3-F1
#
_entry.id   AF-A0A6C0HXJ3-F1
#
_cell.length_a   1.000
_cell.length_b   1.000
_cell.length_c   1.000
_cell.angle_alpha   90.00
_cell.angle_beta   90.00
_cell.angle_gamma   90.00
#
_symmetry.space_group_name_H-M   'P 1'
#
loop_
_entity.id
_entity.type
_entity.pdbx_description
1 polymer ?
#
loop_
_entity_poly.entity_id
_entity_poly.type
_entity_poly.pdbx_seq_one_letter_code
_entity_poly.pdbx_strand_id
1 'polypeptide(L)'
;MEVFECTGCNYGSNVKCNFDKHLTTEKHKRNIRNLPVIPDPIETTVFNCKHCDKIFSHKPSLQRHENHRCKGIKKLTKLEINLQTEVTDLQKLVQLLQLQLSQKDVLLEIKNDLIEKLQTI
;
A
#
# COMPACT_ATOMS: atom_id res chain seq x y z
N MET A 1 41.02 -27.36 -6.44
CA MET A 1 40.02 -28.45 -6.38
C MET A 1 39.18 -28.18 -5.16
N GLU A 2 37.89 -27.90 -5.33
CA GLU A 2 36.97 -27.56 -4.25
C GLU A 2 36.46 -28.84 -3.58
N VAL A 3 36.49 -28.90 -2.25
CA VAL A 3 36.02 -30.05 -1.47
C VAL A 3 34.68 -29.68 -0.84
N PHE A 4 33.66 -30.48 -1.13
CA PHE A 4 32.33 -30.41 -0.53
C PHE A 4 32.33 -31.23 0.76
N GLU A 5 32.25 -30.55 1.89
CA GLU A 5 32.22 -31.16 3.22
C GLU A 5 30.83 -31.06 3.84
N CYS A 6 30.39 -32.14 4.50
CA CYS A 6 29.10 -32.19 5.15
C CYS A 6 29.22 -31.65 6.59
N THR A 7 28.41 -30.68 6.97
CA THR A 7 28.41 -30.15 8.36
C THR A 7 27.76 -31.11 9.36
N GLY A 8 26.87 -32.00 8.88
CA GLY A 8 26.17 -32.98 9.71
C GLY A 8 26.89 -34.33 9.91
N CYS A 9 28.03 -34.57 9.25
CA CYS A 9 28.85 -35.78 9.43
C CYS A 9 30.24 -35.63 8.78
N ASN A 10 31.19 -36.51 9.10
CA ASN A 10 32.57 -36.42 8.58
C ASN A 10 32.76 -36.89 7.13
N TYR A 11 31.79 -36.66 6.24
CA TYR A 11 31.89 -36.99 4.82
C TYR A 11 32.35 -35.77 4.01
N GLY A 12 33.37 -35.98 3.17
CA GLY A 12 33.89 -35.00 2.23
C GLY A 12 34.08 -35.60 0.84
N SER A 13 33.83 -34.81 -0.20
CA SER A 13 34.00 -35.22 -1.60
C SER A 13 34.48 -34.04 -2.42
N ASN A 14 35.41 -34.24 -3.34
CA ASN A 14 35.80 -33.24 -4.34
C ASN A 14 34.88 -33.23 -5.59
N VAL A 15 33.84 -34.07 -5.61
CA VAL A 15 32.86 -34.18 -6.69
C VAL A 15 31.47 -33.86 -6.17
N LYS A 16 30.86 -32.81 -6.73
CA LYS A 16 29.53 -32.31 -6.34
C LYS A 16 28.43 -33.38 -6.45
N CYS A 17 28.40 -34.14 -7.55
CA CYS A 17 27.37 -35.18 -7.74
C CYS A 17 27.41 -36.27 -6.65
N ASN A 18 28.61 -36.65 -6.19
CA ASN A 18 28.76 -37.62 -5.10
C ASN A 18 28.31 -37.02 -3.76
N PHE A 19 28.60 -35.73 -3.54
CA PHE A 19 28.14 -35.00 -2.37
C PHE A 19 26.61 -34.87 -2.33
N ASP A 20 25.98 -34.50 -3.46
CA ASP A 20 24.53 -34.40 -3.58
C ASP A 20 23.87 -35.78 -3.31
N LYS A 21 24.44 -36.86 -3.86
CA LYS A 21 23.99 -38.23 -3.57
C LYS A 21 24.12 -38.56 -2.08
N HIS A 22 25.24 -38.21 -1.44
CA HIS A 22 25.46 -38.44 -0.02
C HIS A 22 24.32 -37.89 0.86
N LEU A 23 23.88 -36.64 0.61
CA LEU A 23 22.80 -35.97 1.35
C LEU A 23 21.47 -36.75 1.31
N THR A 24 21.24 -37.51 0.23
CA THR A 24 20.00 -38.28 0.04
C THR A 24 20.01 -39.65 0.72
N THR A 25 21.17 -40.13 1.17
CA THR A 25 21.31 -41.48 1.73
C THR A 25 20.63 -41.61 3.10
N GLU A 26 20.02 -42.77 3.37
CA GLU A 26 19.42 -43.06 4.69
C GLU A 26 20.45 -42.99 5.83
N LYS A 27 21.71 -43.31 5.55
CA LYS A 27 22.82 -43.17 6.51
C LYS A 27 23.01 -41.70 6.92
N HIS A 28 23.03 -40.77 5.97
CA HIS A 28 23.13 -39.34 6.26
C HIS A 28 21.89 -38.86 7.04
N LYS A 29 20.69 -39.19 6.56
CA LYS A 29 19.42 -38.83 7.23
C LYS A 29 19.36 -39.32 8.68
N ARG A 30 19.87 -40.52 8.97
CA ARG A 30 19.92 -41.05 10.34
C ARG A 30 20.92 -40.30 11.23
N ASN A 31 22.06 -39.89 10.68
CA ASN A 31 23.09 -39.17 11.43
C ASN A 31 22.63 -37.76 11.80
N ILE A 32 21.94 -37.05 10.90
CA ILE A 32 21.44 -35.69 11.18
C ILE A 32 20.24 -35.66 12.14
N ARG A 33 19.46 -36.75 12.24
CA ARG A 33 18.33 -36.85 13.20
C ARG A 33 18.75 -36.78 14.66
N ASN A 34 20.01 -37.10 14.97
CA ASN A 34 20.57 -37.03 16.31
C ASN A 34 21.32 -35.73 16.59
N LEU A 35 21.40 -34.81 15.61
CA LEU A 35 21.95 -33.48 15.85
C LEU A 35 20.91 -32.62 16.59
N PRO A 36 21.33 -31.77 17.53
CA PRO A 36 20.44 -30.78 18.10
C PRO A 36 19.92 -29.88 16.97
N VAL A 37 18.63 -30.00 16.67
CA VAL A 37 17.93 -29.11 15.73
C VAL A 37 17.98 -27.72 16.35
N ILE A 38 18.88 -26.88 15.84
CA ILE A 38 18.80 -25.44 16.09
C ILE A 38 17.53 -25.00 15.35
N PRO A 39 16.47 -24.51 16.03
CA PRO A 39 15.32 -24.00 15.33
C PRO A 39 15.80 -22.87 14.42
N ASP A 40 15.40 -22.91 13.15
CA ASP A 40 15.61 -21.80 12.22
C ASP A 40 15.21 -20.47 12.89
N PRO A 41 15.86 -19.34 12.54
CA PRO A 41 15.46 -18.02 13.02
C PRO A 41 13.97 -17.84 12.75
N ILE A 42 13.17 -17.80 13.80
CA ILE A 42 11.73 -17.55 13.73
C ILE A 42 11.55 -16.27 12.92
N GLU A 43 10.95 -16.37 11.73
CA GLU A 43 10.39 -15.22 11.01
C GLU A 43 9.36 -14.57 11.94
N THR A 44 9.86 -13.66 12.78
CA THR A 44 9.02 -12.87 13.65
C THR A 44 8.35 -11.87 12.73
N THR A 45 7.15 -12.20 12.27
CA THR A 45 6.34 -11.32 11.43
C THR A 45 6.19 -9.96 12.13
N VAL A 46 6.97 -8.99 11.69
CA VAL A 46 6.92 -7.61 12.21
C VAL A 46 5.84 -6.86 11.45
N PHE A 47 4.99 -6.14 12.19
CA PHE A 47 3.88 -5.37 11.63
C PHE A 47 4.23 -3.88 11.67
N ASN A 48 4.54 -3.29 10.52
CA ASN A 48 4.87 -1.87 10.39
C ASN A 48 3.64 -1.03 10.05
N CYS A 49 3.55 0.18 10.62
CA CYS A 49 2.54 1.15 10.21
C CYS A 49 2.92 1.79 8.88
N LYS A 50 1.97 1.93 7.95
CA LYS A 50 2.21 2.59 6.65
C LYS A 50 2.28 4.12 6.73
N HIS A 51 1.84 4.68 7.86
CA HIS A 51 1.67 6.11 8.04
C HIS A 51 2.65 6.70 9.07
N CYS A 52 3.49 5.88 9.70
CA CYS A 52 4.59 6.31 10.55
C CYS A 52 5.62 5.19 10.75
N ASP A 53 6.80 5.51 11.26
CA ASP A 53 7.92 4.55 11.39
C ASP A 53 7.81 3.60 12.60
N LYS A 54 6.59 3.32 13.08
CA LYS A 54 6.37 2.43 14.23
C LYS A 54 6.17 0.98 13.79
N ILE A 55 6.83 0.09 14.52
CA ILE A 55 6.79 -1.36 14.33
C ILE A 55 6.14 -2.01 15.54
N PHE A 56 5.34 -3.05 15.30
CA PHE A 56 4.57 -3.78 16.30
C PHE A 56 4.79 -5.29 16.16
N SER A 57 4.82 -5.99 17.29
CA SER A 57 4.99 -7.45 17.34
C SER A 57 3.74 -8.22 16.94
N HIS A 58 2.57 -7.58 16.94
CA HIS A 58 1.29 -8.23 16.64
C HIS A 58 0.35 -7.30 15.87
N LYS A 59 -0.42 -7.89 14.95
CA LYS A 59 -1.45 -7.21 14.15
C LYS A 59 -2.48 -6.40 14.96
N PRO A 60 -3.04 -6.91 16.09
CA PRO A 60 -4.01 -6.13 16.87
C PRO A 60 -3.41 -4.84 17.46
N SER A 61 -2.12 -4.87 17.81
CA SER A 61 -1.41 -3.70 18.33
C SER A 61 -1.22 -2.64 17.25
N LEU A 62 -0.88 -3.06 16.02
CA LEU A 62 -0.83 -2.18 14.86
C LEU A 62 -2.20 -1.56 14.56
N GLN A 63 -3.27 -2.36 14.53
CA GLN A 63 -4.62 -1.86 14.27
C GLN A 63 -5.08 -0.82 15.29
N ARG A 64 -4.86 -1.09 16.58
CA ARG A 64 -5.17 -0.12 17.64
C ARG A 64 -4.37 1.16 17.49
N HIS A 65 -3.11 1.06 17.07
CA HIS A 65 -2.30 2.21 16.77
C HIS A 65 -2.88 3.02 15.60
N GLU A 66 -3.18 2.38 14.47
CA GLU A 66 -3.72 3.04 13.27
C GLU A 66 -5.03 3.78 13.59
N ASN A 67 -5.95 3.13 14.30
CA ASN A 67 -7.27 3.68 14.55
C ASN A 67 -7.30 4.85 15.56
N HIS A 68 -6.38 4.89 16.53
CA HIS A 68 -6.52 5.82 17.66
C HIS A 68 -5.28 6.66 17.96
N ARG A 69 -4.08 6.12 17.68
CA ARG A 69 -2.81 6.69 18.18
C ARG A 69 -1.85 7.09 17.07
N CYS A 70 -2.15 6.81 15.81
CA CYS A 70 -1.29 7.15 14.69
C CYS A 70 -1.36 8.65 14.40
N LYS A 71 -0.23 9.33 14.63
CA LYS A 71 -0.07 10.76 14.31
C LYS A 71 -0.06 11.01 12.79
N GLY A 72 0.41 10.04 12.00
CA GLY A 72 0.42 10.11 10.54
C GLY A 72 -0.99 10.14 9.96
N ILE A 73 -1.84 9.18 10.35
CA ILE A 73 -3.24 9.11 9.91
C ILE A 73 -4.01 10.39 10.28
N LYS A 74 -3.84 10.91 11.51
CA LYS A 74 -4.49 12.17 11.94
C LYS A 74 -4.14 13.37 11.06
N LYS A 75 -2.94 13.41 10.47
CA LYS A 75 -2.54 14.46 9.53
C LYS A 75 -3.23 14.28 8.17
N LEU A 76 -3.28 13.04 7.66
CA LEU A 76 -3.99 12.73 6.41
C LEU A 76 -5.48 13.09 6.52
N THR A 77 -6.16 12.70 7.60
CA THR A 77 -7.58 13.00 7.77
C THR A 77 -7.86 14.49 7.82
N LYS A 78 -6.97 15.29 8.42
CA LYS A 78 -7.13 16.76 8.43
C LYS A 78 -6.95 17.36 7.03
N LEU A 79 -5.97 16.86 6.27
CA LEU A 79 -5.76 17.31 4.89
C LEU A 79 -6.93 16.90 3.99
N GLU A 80 -7.44 15.67 4.14
CA GLU A 80 -8.62 15.18 3.41
C GLU A 80 -9.87 16.01 3.71
N ILE A 81 -10.12 16.35 4.97
CA ILE A 81 -11.25 17.23 5.36
C ILE A 81 -11.09 18.61 4.71
N ASN A 82 -9.90 19.20 4.77
CA ASN A 82 -9.64 20.51 4.17
C ASN A 82 -9.83 20.48 2.64
N LEU A 83 -9.32 19.44 1.97
CA LEU A 83 -9.48 19.28 0.53
C LEU A 83 -10.96 19.09 0.16
N GLN A 84 -11.69 18.29 0.96
CA GLN A 84 -13.12 18.10 0.74
C GLN A 84 -13.90 19.40 0.87
N THR A 85 -13.55 20.26 1.85
CA THR A 85 -14.19 21.58 1.98
C THR A 85 -13.92 22.47 0.76
N GLU A 86 -12.69 22.52 0.28
CA GLU A 86 -12.33 23.33 -0.89
C GLU A 86 -13.04 22.83 -2.17
N VAL A 87 -13.11 21.51 -2.35
CA VAL A 87 -13.88 20.90 -3.46
C VAL A 87 -15.36 21.28 -3.38
N THR A 88 -15.97 21.26 -2.19
CA THR A 88 -17.39 21.63 -2.04
C THR A 88 -17.65 23.10 -2.36
N ASP A 89 -16.72 23.99 -2.04
CA ASP A 89 -16.87 25.42 -2.32
C ASP A 89 -16.67 25.72 -3.82
N LEU A 90 -15.72 25.05 -4.47
CA LEU A 90 -15.57 25.11 -5.93
C LEU A 90 -16.81 24.58 -6.65
N GLN A 91 -17.41 23.49 -6.17
CA GLN A 91 -18.65 22.94 -6.74
C GLN A 91 -19.81 23.95 -6.66
N LYS A 92 -19.96 24.66 -5.53
CA LYS A 92 -20.96 25.74 -5.40
C LYS A 92 -20.69 26.88 -6.37
N LEU A 93 -19.42 27.27 -6.55
CA LEU A 93 -19.05 28.33 -7.47
C LEU A 93 -19.37 27.95 -8.92
N VAL A 94 -19.07 26.71 -9.33
CA VAL A 94 -19.43 26.20 -10.67
C VAL A 94 -20.94 26.22 -10.86
N GLN A 95 -21.72 25.80 -9.87
CA GLN A 95 -23.18 25.81 -9.93
C GLN A 95 -23.75 27.23 -10.08
N LEU A 96 -23.16 28.20 -9.37
CA LEU A 96 -23.54 29.61 -9.49
C LEU A 96 -23.20 30.18 -10.87
N LEU A 97 -22.02 29.86 -11.41
CA LEU A 97 -21.63 30.28 -12.76
C LEU A 97 -22.56 29.69 -13.83
N GLN A 98 -22.93 28.41 -13.71
CA GLN A 98 -23.89 27.77 -14.60
C GLN A 98 -25.26 28.48 -14.59
N LEU A 99 -25.73 28.85 -13.39
CA LEU A 99 -26.96 29.61 -13.24
C LEU A 99 -26.85 30.99 -13.91
N GLN A 100 -25.74 31.71 -13.73
CA GLN A 100 -25.52 32.99 -14.38
C GLN A 100 -25.50 32.90 -15.91
N LEU A 101 -24.91 31.83 -16.46
CA LEU A 101 -24.93 31.57 -17.90
C LEU A 101 -26.36 31.35 -18.41
N SER A 102 -27.16 30.50 -17.73
CA SER A 102 -28.55 30.29 -18.12
C SER A 102 -29.40 31.57 -18.09
N GLN A 103 -29.17 32.45 -17.10
CA GLN A 103 -29.86 33.74 -17.02
C GLN A 103 -29.46 34.65 -18.18
N LYS A 104 -28.19 34.61 -18.59
CA LYS A 104 -27.66 35.40 -19.70
C LYS A 104 -28.21 34.95 -21.05
N ASP A 105 -28.40 33.64 -21.24
CA ASP A 105 -28.99 33.10 -22.47
C ASP A 105 -30.44 33.58 -22.64
N VAL A 106 -31.24 33.53 -21.57
CA VAL A 106 -32.62 34.08 -21.57
C VAL A 106 -32.63 35.58 -21.88
N LEU A 107 -31.70 36.35 -21.30
CA LEU A 107 -31.57 37.78 -21.58
C LEU A 107 -31.21 38.07 -23.04
N LEU A 108 -30.43 37.21 -23.69
CA LEU A 108 -30.10 37.32 -25.10
C LEU A 108 -31.32 37.05 -25.98
N GLU A 109 -32.12 36.04 -25.66
CA GLU A 109 -33.38 35.74 -26.38
C GLU A 109 -34.33 36.94 -26.32
N ILE A 110 -34.57 37.49 -25.12
CA ILE A 110 -35.42 38.68 -24.94
C ILE A 110 -34.90 39.87 -25.74
N LYS A 111 -33.57 40.08 -25.76
CA LYS A 111 -32.96 41.18 -26.51
C LYS A 111 -33.16 41.02 -28.02
N ASN A 112 -33.03 39.81 -28.55
CA ASN A 112 -33.23 39.53 -29.96
C ASN A 112 -34.68 39.78 -30.37
N ASP A 113 -35.66 39.29 -29.60
CA ASP A 113 -37.09 39.54 -29.83
C ASP A 113 -37.43 41.04 -29.85
N LEU A 114 -36.80 41.84 -28.98
CA LEU A 114 -36.97 43.29 -28.97
C LEU A 114 -36.39 43.96 -30.21
N ILE A 115 -35.23 43.51 -30.69
CA ILE A 115 -34.60 44.03 -31.90
C ILE A 115 -35.49 43.76 -33.12
N GLU A 116 -36.03 42.55 -33.26
CA GLU A 116 -36.95 42.21 -34.35
C GLU A 116 -38.21 43.09 -34.34
N LYS A 117 -38.75 43.37 -33.16
CA LYS A 117 -39.91 44.26 -32.98
C LYS A 117 -39.61 45.73 -33.34
N LEU A 118 -38.37 46.19 -33.15
CA LEU A 118 -37.95 47.55 -33.52
C LEU A 118 -37.64 47.69 -35.01
N GLN A 119 -37.21 46.62 -35.68
CA GLN A 119 -36.88 46.61 -37.11
C GLN A 119 -38.11 46.48 -38.03
N THR A 120 -39.29 46.21 -37.45
CA THR A 120 -40.57 46.02 -38.18
C THR A 120 -41.47 47.26 -38.16
N ILE A 121 -41.00 48.38 -37.59
CA ILE A 121 -41.63 49.72 -37.59
C ILE A 121 -40.93 50.61 -38.61
#